data_AF-A0A9E5ENE2-F1
#
_entry.id   AF-A0A9E5ENE2-F1
#
_cell.length_a   1.000
_cell.length_b   1.000
_cell.length_c   1.000
_cell.angle_alpha   90.00
_cell.angle_beta   90.00
_cell.angle_gamma   90.00
#
_symmetry.space_group_name_H-M   'P 1'
#
loop_
_entity.id
_entity.type
_entity.pdbx_description
1 polymer ?
#
loop_
_entity_poly.entity_id
_entity_poly.type
_entity_poly.pdbx_seq_one_letter_code
_entity_poly.pdbx_strand_id
1 'polypeptide(L)' 'MPTASDTVQYRVVFGKNDEAVEGPDDAAVVITVPATEVAGDPTSLYMRGVLKATGSTGVLFRALRSGEVSATLARLASRP' A
#
# COMPACT_ATOMS: atom_id res chain seq x y z
N MET A 1 17.19 9.21 -12.52
CA MET A 1 16.48 7.93 -12.33
C MET A 1 16.31 7.72 -10.83
N PRO A 2 15.09 7.59 -10.30
CA PRO A 2 14.91 7.17 -8.91
C PRO A 2 15.45 5.73 -8.80
N THR A 3 16.52 5.56 -8.02
CA THR A 3 17.06 4.25 -7.67
C THR A 3 16.03 3.49 -6.82
N ALA A 4 15.84 2.19 -7.07
CA ALA A 4 14.82 1.31 -6.47
C ALA A 4 14.82 1.22 -4.92
N SER A 5 15.71 1.95 -4.24
CA SER A 5 15.95 1.87 -2.79
C SER A 5 14.86 2.47 -1.90
N ASP A 6 13.91 3.22 -2.45
CA ASP A 6 12.82 3.88 -1.71
C ASP A 6 11.41 3.65 -2.34
N THR A 7 11.27 2.73 -3.29
CA THR A 7 10.00 2.52 -3.99
C THR A 7 9.02 1.67 -3.17
N VAL A 8 7.73 1.94 -3.35
CA VAL A 8 6.63 1.24 -2.67
C VAL A 8 5.71 0.63 -3.72
N GLN A 9 5.35 -0.63 -3.54
CA GLN A 9 4.30 -1.30 -4.27
C GLN A 9 3.03 -1.34 -3.41
N TYR A 10 1.90 -0.96 -3.99
CA TYR A 10 0.60 -0.92 -3.35
C TYR A 10 -0.28 -2.00 -3.97
N ARG A 11 -0.94 -2.79 -3.12
CA ARG A 11 -1.81 -3.90 -3.50
C ARG A 11 -3.14 -3.78 -2.78
N VAL A 12 -4.22 -3.60 -3.53
CA VAL A 12 -5.60 -3.60 -3.02
C VAL A 12 -6.26 -4.90 -3.43
N VAL A 13 -6.66 -5.72 -2.46
CA VAL A 13 -7.28 -7.03 -2.70
C VAL A 13 -8.79 -6.89 -2.60
N PHE A 14 -9.50 -7.09 -3.71
CA PHE A 14 -10.97 -7.09 -3.78
C PHE A 14 -11.56 -8.48 -3.54
N GLY A 15 -10.80 -9.53 -3.86
CA GLY A 15 -11.23 -10.91 -3.68
C GLY A 15 -10.13 -11.92 -4.00
N LYS A 16 -10.49 -13.20 -4.07
CA LYS A 16 -9.54 -14.33 -4.17
C LYS A 16 -8.66 -14.34 -5.44
N ASN A 17 -9.08 -13.65 -6.50
CA ASN A 17 -8.34 -13.52 -7.76
C ASN A 17 -8.41 -12.10 -8.32
N ASP A 18 -8.79 -11.13 -7.49
CA ASP A 18 -8.99 -9.76 -7.91
C ASP A 18 -8.18 -8.84 -7.01
N GLU A 19 -7.09 -8.33 -7.57
CA GLU A 19 -6.21 -7.38 -6.91
C GLU A 19 -5.77 -6.28 -7.87
N ALA A 20 -5.75 -5.06 -7.37
CA ALA A 20 -5.16 -3.92 -8.05
C ALA A 20 -3.77 -3.66 -7.49
N VAL A 21 -2.77 -3.73 -8.36
CA VAL A 21 -1.36 -3.47 -8.02
C VAL A 21 -0.89 -2.19 -8.68
N GLU A 22 -0.07 -1.42 -7.96
CA GLU A 22 0.65 -0.28 -8.50
C GLU A 22 2.03 -0.13 -7.86
N GLY A 23 3.00 0.28 -8.68
CA GLY A 23 4.39 0.40 -8.28
C GLY A 23 5.23 -0.74 -8.85
N PRO A 24 6.56 -0.62 -8.74
CA PRO A 24 7.48 -1.58 -9.34
C PRO A 24 7.49 -2.92 -8.60
N ASP A 25 7.76 -4.02 -9.31
CA ASP A 25 7.80 -5.37 -8.74
C ASP A 25 9.00 -5.60 -7.80
N ASP A 26 10.07 -4.81 -7.96
CA ASP A 26 11.26 -4.81 -7.11
C ASP A 26 11.21 -3.73 -6.01
N ALA A 27 9.99 -3.30 -5.62
CA ALA A 27 9.81 -2.28 -4.61
C ALA A 27 10.46 -2.66 -3.26
N ALA A 28 11.09 -1.68 -2.62
CA ALA A 28 11.67 -1.82 -1.29
C ALA A 28 10.62 -2.12 -0.20
N VAL A 29 9.36 -1.75 -0.45
CA VAL A 29 8.20 -2.06 0.42
C VAL A 29 7.02 -2.49 -0.43
N VAL A 30 6.34 -3.55 -0.01
CA VAL A 30 5.05 -3.97 -0.56
C VAL A 30 3.98 -3.79 0.51
N ILE A 31 2.97 -2.98 0.21
CA ILE A 31 1.80 -2.71 1.06
C ILE A 31 0.61 -3.44 0.47
N THR A 32 -0.04 -4.27 1.28
CA THR A 32 -1.24 -5.03 0.91
C THR A 32 -2.39 -4.71 1.86
N VAL A 33 -3.56 -4.39 1.31
CA VAL A 33 -4.77 -4.08 2.09
C VAL A 33 -6.03 -4.65 1.41
N PRO A 34 -7.04 -5.09 2.17
CA PRO A 34 -8.34 -5.42 1.61
C PRO A 34 -9.08 -4.16 1.11
N ALA A 35 -9.74 -4.25 -0.05
CA ALA A 35 -10.54 -3.17 -0.62
C ALA A 35 -11.67 -2.72 0.33
N THR A 36 -12.24 -3.64 1.11
CA THR A 36 -13.30 -3.37 2.10
C THR A 36 -12.84 -2.45 3.24
N GLU A 37 -11.54 -2.39 3.49
CA GLU A 37 -10.95 -1.65 4.61
C GLU A 37 -10.20 -0.40 4.15
N VAL A 38 -10.03 -0.22 2.84
CA VAL A 38 -9.18 0.82 2.21
C VAL A 38 -9.62 2.25 2.51
N ALA A 39 -10.88 2.44 2.91
CA ALA A 39 -11.43 3.73 3.33
C ALA A 39 -10.96 4.15 4.73
N GLY A 40 -10.37 3.23 5.51
CA GLY A 40 -9.79 3.53 6.81
C GLY A 40 -8.43 4.21 6.72
N ASP A 41 -8.01 4.83 7.83
CA ASP A 41 -6.66 5.38 7.96
C ASP A 41 -5.59 4.27 7.85
N PRO A 42 -4.64 4.35 6.90
CA PRO A 42 -3.65 3.29 6.67
C PRO A 42 -2.78 2.98 7.89
N THR A 43 -2.46 3.99 8.70
CA THR A 43 -1.69 3.78 9.94
C THR A 43 -2.48 2.91 10.92
N SER A 44 -3.76 3.23 11.10
CA SER A 44 -4.68 2.47 11.94
C SER A 44 -4.92 1.05 11.41
N LEU A 45 -4.97 0.85 10.09
CA LEU A 45 -5.07 -0.48 9.48
C LEU A 45 -3.80 -1.31 9.68
N TYR A 46 -2.62 -0.67 9.60
CA TYR A 46 -1.35 -1.32 9.87
C TYR A 46 -1.25 -1.75 11.34
N MET A 47 -1.61 -0.87 12.27
CA MET A 47 -1.64 -1.17 13.71
C MET A 47 -2.61 -2.29 14.07
N ARG A 48 -3.75 -2.39 13.37
CA ARG A 48 -4.72 -3.47 13.53
C ARG A 48 -4.30 -4.77 12.82
N GLY A 49 -3.21 -4.75 12.06
CA GLY A 49 -2.72 -5.89 11.30
C GLY A 49 -3.53 -6.21 10.04
N VAL A 50 -4.45 -5.32 9.63
CA VAL A 50 -5.27 -5.43 8.41
C VAL A 50 -4.43 -5.06 7.18
N LEU A 51 -3.70 -3.94 7.26
CA LEU A 51 -2.71 -3.57 6.26
C LEU A 51 -1.43 -4.32 6.56
N LYS A 52 -0.98 -5.13 5.60
CA LYS A 52 0.30 -5.83 5.65
C LYS A 52 1.34 -5.01 4.91
N ALA A 53 2.49 -4.85 5.51
CA ALA A 53 3.63 -4.23 4.86
C ALA A 53 4.85 -5.14 5.00
N THR A 54 5.49 -5.42 3.87
CA THR A 54 6.68 -6.28 3.79
C THR A 54 7.81 -5.46 3.19
N GLY A 55 8.99 -5.47 3.82
CA GLY A 55 10.17 -4.75 3.33
C GLY A 55 10.69 -3.70 4.33
N SER A 56 11.23 -2.60 3.82
CA SER A 56 11.86 -1.55 4.63
C SER A 56 10.86 -0.76 5.48
N THR A 57 10.90 -0.97 6.80
CA THR A 57 10.06 -0.25 7.77
C THR A 57 10.25 1.27 7.71
N GLY A 58 11.47 1.76 7.42
CA GLY A 58 11.74 3.19 7.31
C GLY A 58 11.00 3.86 6.13
N VAL A 59 10.95 3.18 4.98
CA VAL A 59 10.23 3.63 3.80
C VAL A 59 8.72 3.58 4.04
N LEU A 60 8.22 2.53 4.69
CA LEU A 60 6.82 2.41 5.09
C LEU A 60 6.36 3.59 5.96
N PHE A 61 7.08 3.90 7.05
CA PHE A 61 6.69 5.00 7.93
C PHE A 61 6.78 6.36 7.27
N ARG A 62 7.74 6.57 6.34
CA ARG A 62 7.79 7.79 5.52
C ARG A 62 6.54 7.90 4.64
N ALA A 63 6.17 6.83 3.95
CA ALA A 63 5.00 6.79 3.10
C ALA A 63 3.71 7.02 3.90
N LEU A 64 3.53 6.36 5.05
CA LEU A 64 2.39 6.56 5.95
C LEU A 64 2.29 8.01 6.44
N ARG A 65 3.42 8.61 6.85
CA ARG A 65 3.46 10.01 7.31
C ARG A 65 3.16 11.01 6.19
N SER A 66 3.56 10.70 4.96
CA SER A 66 3.34 11.57 3.80
C SER A 66 1.88 11.61 3.32
N GLY A 67 1.07 10.62 3.69
CA GLY A 67 -0.30 10.46 3.19
C GLY A 67 -0.40 9.87 1.77
N GLU A 68 0.72 9.63 1.09
CA GLU A 68 0.77 9.02 -0.24
C GLU A 68 0.08 7.65 -0.27
N VAL A 69 0.22 6.89 0.82
CA VAL A 69 -0.42 5.57 0.98
C VAL A 69 -1.94 5.69 0.88
N SER A 70 -2.56 6.64 1.58
CA SER A 70 -4.01 6.83 1.56
C SER A 70 -4.51 7.19 0.15
N ALA A 71 -3.81 8.12 -0.51
CA ALA A 71 -4.21 8.61 -1.84
C ALA A 71 -4.10 7.50 -2.91
N THR A 72 -3.01 6.74 -2.90
CA THR A 72 -2.79 5.66 -3.87
C THR A 72 -3.74 4.49 -3.64
N LEU A 73 -3.94 4.08 -2.39
CA LEU A 73 -4.87 3.01 -2.07
C LEU A 73 -6.32 3.38 -2.40
N ALA A 74 -6.77 4.60 -2.09
CA ALA A 74 -8.11 5.07 -2.44
C ALA A 74 -8.35 5.08 -3.95
N ARG A 75 -7.34 5.50 -4.73
CA ARG A 75 -7.40 5.50 -6.20
C ARG A 75 -7.40 4.09 -6.79
N LEU A 76 -6.65 3.16 -6.20
CA LEU A 76 -6.68 1.75 -6.60
C LEU A 76 -8.03 1.11 -6.28
N ALA A 77 -8.64 1.49 -5.16
CA ALA A 77 -9.96 1.04 -4.76
C ALA A 77 -11.10 1.64 -5.59
N SER A 78 -10.92 2.87 -6.11
CA SER A 78 -11.91 3.54 -6.97
C SER A 78 -11.86 3.09 -8.42
N ARG A 79 -11.17 1.99 -8.74
CA ARG A 79 -11.20 1.42 -10.10
C ARG A 79 -12.64 0.98 -10.41
N PRO A 80 -13.17 1.31 -11.60
CA PRO A 80 -14.53 0.94 -12.00
C PRO A 80 -14.70 -0.55 -12.25
#